data_AF-A0A929JSY7-F1
#
_entry.id   AF-A0A929JSY7-F1
#
_cell.length_a   1.000
_cell.length_b   1.000
_cell.length_c   1.000
_cell.angle_alpha   90.00
_cell.angle_beta   90.00
_cell.angle_gamma   90.00
#
_symmetry.space_group_name_H-M   'P 1'
#
loop_
_entity.id
_entity.type
_entity.pdbx_description
1 polymer ?
#
loop_
_entity_poly.entity_id
_entity_poly.type
_entity_poly.pdbx_seq_one_letter_code
_entity_poly.pdbx_strand_id
1 'polypeptide(L)'
;QLVNPGLMVVHAGLPSIANVRKNYAVDLGLVSHNMANLLMEKINKRLEIPSIQTACTTSEDKPNKKAEEDAVKGFAMMKRYGFHQMRHAFGFLKELISFSVAKLERHIALCRETGPEQAPEYGIEAYDPEGFEAIKRNGSQANYMQDDHTLKNTGKSFLY
;
A
#
# COMPACT_ATOMS: atom_id res chain seq x y z
N GLN A 1 -1.39 -9.84 -23.35
CA GLN A 1 -1.47 -11.27 -23.72
C GLN A 1 -2.38 -11.52 -24.92
N LEU A 2 -3.59 -10.93 -25.01
CA LEU A 2 -4.45 -11.10 -26.21
C LEU A 2 -3.87 -10.51 -27.50
N VAL A 3 -3.23 -9.34 -27.41
CA VAL A 3 -2.61 -8.67 -28.59
C VAL A 3 -1.26 -9.29 -28.96
N ASN A 4 -0.42 -9.59 -27.97
CA ASN A 4 0.89 -10.22 -28.15
C ASN A 4 1.17 -11.18 -26.97
N PRO A 5 0.97 -12.50 -27.14
CA PRO A 5 1.27 -13.50 -26.13
C PRO A 5 2.77 -13.57 -25.81
N GLY A 6 3.12 -13.65 -24.53
CA GLY A 6 4.52 -13.74 -24.07
C GLY A 6 5.21 -12.40 -23.86
N LEU A 7 4.57 -11.28 -24.21
CA LEU A 7 5.08 -9.95 -23.86
C LEU A 7 5.11 -9.79 -22.33
N MET A 8 6.25 -9.34 -21.79
CA MET A 8 6.38 -9.07 -20.36
C MET A 8 5.42 -7.95 -19.94
N VAL A 9 4.64 -8.23 -18.90
CA VAL A 9 3.73 -7.27 -18.25
C VAL A 9 4.04 -7.24 -16.77
N VAL A 10 3.99 -6.04 -16.19
CA VAL A 10 4.22 -5.84 -14.76
C VAL A 10 2.93 -5.36 -14.12
N HIS A 11 2.45 -6.06 -13.11
CA HIS A 11 1.28 -5.62 -12.35
C HIS A 11 1.66 -4.44 -11.45
N ALA A 12 1.01 -3.30 -11.65
CA ALA A 12 1.37 -2.06 -10.98
C ALA A 12 0.20 -1.45 -10.19
N GLY A 13 -0.02 -1.94 -8.97
CA GLY A 13 -1.10 -1.52 -8.09
C GLY A 13 -0.74 -0.35 -7.18
N LEU A 14 -1.79 0.35 -6.75
CA LEU A 14 -1.79 1.31 -5.64
C LEU A 14 -3.08 1.06 -4.83
N PRO A 15 -3.25 -0.11 -4.17
CA PRO A 15 -4.27 -0.23 -3.15
C PRO A 15 -4.03 0.85 -2.10
N SER A 16 -5.04 1.67 -1.81
CA SER A 16 -4.93 2.77 -0.86
C SER A 16 -6.15 2.80 0.04
N ILE A 17 -5.98 3.36 1.23
CA ILE A 17 -7.05 3.46 2.21
C ILE A 17 -7.74 4.81 2.00
N ALA A 18 -9.05 4.76 1.73
CA ALA A 18 -9.86 5.97 1.61
C ALA A 18 -10.28 6.44 3.00
N ASN A 19 -9.92 7.67 3.35
CA ASN A 19 -10.24 8.24 4.65
C ASN A 19 -11.57 8.99 4.59
N VAL A 20 -12.63 8.38 5.13
CA VAL A 20 -14.00 8.95 5.17
C VAL A 20 -14.02 10.33 5.82
N ARG A 21 -13.16 10.59 6.83
CA ARG A 21 -13.08 11.88 7.52
C ARG A 21 -12.41 12.97 6.67
N LYS A 22 -11.66 12.59 5.64
CA LYS A 22 -11.01 13.49 4.68
C LYS A 22 -11.71 13.47 3.33
N ASN A 23 -13.04 13.32 3.31
CA ASN A 23 -13.83 13.24 2.07
C ASN A 23 -13.30 12.15 1.11
N TYR A 24 -13.00 10.97 1.65
CA TYR A 24 -12.43 9.83 0.92
C TYR A 24 -11.07 10.09 0.27
N ALA A 25 -10.33 11.13 0.69
CA ALA A 25 -8.94 11.29 0.28
C ALA A 25 -8.11 10.06 0.68
N VAL A 26 -7.16 9.70 -0.18
CA VAL A 26 -6.25 8.58 0.07
C VAL A 26 -5.33 8.91 1.25
N ASP A 27 -5.13 7.96 2.15
CA ASP A 27 -4.16 8.07 3.23
C ASP A 27 -2.99 7.13 2.97
N LEU A 28 -1.87 7.71 2.52
CA LEU A 28 -0.72 6.96 2.05
C LEU A 28 0.35 6.76 3.12
N GLY A 29 0.26 7.42 4.28
CA GLY A 29 1.18 7.27 5.41
C GLY A 29 0.86 6.09 6.34
N LEU A 30 -0.26 5.41 6.12
CA LEU A 30 -0.73 4.32 6.99
C LEU A 30 0.10 3.02 6.82
N VAL A 31 0.21 2.23 7.89
CA VAL A 31 0.86 0.91 7.85
C VAL A 31 0.03 -0.07 6.99
N SER A 32 -1.29 0.04 7.06
CA SER A 32 -2.28 -0.67 6.26
C SER A 32 -2.10 -0.45 4.77
N HIS A 33 -1.68 0.75 4.35
CA HIS A 33 -1.32 1.01 2.96
C HIS A 33 -0.15 0.11 2.52
N ASN A 34 0.90 0.03 3.33
CA ASN A 34 2.02 -0.88 3.08
C ASN A 34 1.58 -2.35 3.09
N MET A 35 0.72 -2.76 4.03
CA MET A 35 0.19 -4.12 4.12
C MET A 35 -0.65 -4.49 2.88
N ALA A 36 -1.55 -3.62 2.43
CA ALA A 36 -2.39 -3.88 1.26
C ALA A 36 -1.55 -4.07 -0.02
N ASN A 37 -0.50 -3.26 -0.19
CA ASN A 37 0.43 -3.40 -1.32
C ASN A 37 1.30 -4.65 -1.19
N LEU A 38 1.72 -5.02 0.02
CA LEU A 38 2.41 -6.29 0.30
C LEU A 38 1.55 -7.50 -0.06
N LEU A 39 0.27 -7.52 0.35
CA LEU A 39 -0.66 -8.60 0.00
C LEU A 39 -0.85 -8.71 -1.52
N MET A 40 -0.99 -7.58 -2.21
CA MET A 40 -1.07 -7.55 -3.67
C MET A 40 0.21 -8.11 -4.32
N GLU A 41 1.39 -7.77 -3.80
CA GLU A 41 2.65 -8.35 -4.25
C GLU A 41 2.71 -9.87 -4.04
N LYS A 42 2.21 -10.39 -2.90
CA LYS A 42 2.15 -11.84 -2.65
C LYS A 42 1.18 -12.58 -3.58
N ILE A 43 0.06 -11.96 -3.93
CA ILE A 43 -0.88 -12.50 -4.93
C ILE A 43 -0.18 -12.58 -6.29
N ASN A 44 0.45 -11.49 -6.73
CA ASN A 44 1.17 -11.48 -8.01
C ASN A 44 2.30 -12.49 -8.05
N LYS A 45 3.06 -12.64 -6.96
CA LYS A 45 4.09 -13.68 -6.83
C LYS A 45 3.51 -15.09 -6.99
N ARG A 46 2.34 -15.38 -6.39
CA ARG A 46 1.64 -16.67 -6.54
C ARG A 46 1.17 -16.94 -7.97
N LEU A 47 0.86 -15.88 -8.72
CA LEU A 47 0.45 -15.95 -10.13
C LEU A 47 1.65 -15.89 -11.09
N GLU A 48 2.88 -15.82 -10.58
CA GLU A 48 4.10 -15.67 -11.37
C GLU A 48 4.11 -14.41 -12.25
N ILE A 49 3.44 -13.35 -11.79
CA ILE A 49 3.36 -12.06 -12.47
C ILE A 49 4.38 -11.10 -11.82
N PRO A 50 5.34 -10.55 -12.58
CA PRO A 50 6.21 -9.47 -12.09
C PRO A 50 5.38 -8.30 -11.57
N SER A 51 5.76 -7.70 -10.45
CA SER A 51 4.89 -6.70 -9.81
C SER A 51 5.64 -5.54 -9.18
N ILE A 52 5.14 -4.32 -9.41
CA ILE A 52 5.67 -3.09 -8.82
C ILE A 52 4.55 -2.39 -8.04
N GLN A 53 4.59 -2.44 -6.72
CA GLN A 53 3.54 -1.84 -5.89
C GLN A 53 4.07 -0.58 -5.20
N THR A 54 3.16 0.30 -4.80
CA THR A 54 3.52 1.51 -4.06
C THR A 54 3.77 1.16 -2.59
N ALA A 55 4.83 1.70 -2.01
CA ALA A 55 5.12 1.51 -0.59
C ALA A 55 5.97 2.67 -0.05
N CYS A 56 6.10 2.76 1.27
CA CYS A 56 6.96 3.73 1.97
C CYS A 56 6.62 5.20 1.66
N THR A 57 5.34 5.46 1.41
CA THR A 57 4.79 6.79 1.14
C THR A 57 4.40 7.50 2.44
N THR A 58 4.04 8.78 2.33
CA THR A 58 3.58 9.59 3.45
C THR A 58 2.52 10.59 2.96
N SER A 59 1.66 11.00 3.89
CA SER A 59 0.64 12.04 3.69
C SER A 59 1.18 13.44 4.07
N GLU A 60 2.42 13.51 4.58
CA GLU A 60 3.04 14.78 4.98
C GLU A 60 3.34 15.67 3.77
N ASP A 61 3.19 16.99 3.95
CA ASP A 61 3.42 18.00 2.91
C ASP A 61 4.89 18.46 2.83
N LYS A 62 5.69 18.13 3.86
CA LYS A 62 7.08 18.56 4.03
C LYS A 62 7.98 17.40 4.47
N PRO A 63 9.30 17.49 4.21
CA PRO A 63 10.28 16.57 4.77
C PRO A 63 10.36 16.83 6.28
N ASN A 64 9.75 15.96 7.07
CA ASN A 64 9.68 16.10 8.52
C ASN A 64 9.82 14.73 9.21
N LYS A 65 9.86 14.75 10.55
CA LYS A 65 10.02 13.55 11.35
C LYS A 65 8.93 12.50 11.09
N LYS A 66 7.69 12.93 10.85
CA LYS A 66 6.57 12.02 10.57
C LYS A 66 6.76 11.30 9.22
N ALA A 67 7.20 12.01 8.18
CA ALA A 67 7.57 11.43 6.89
C ALA A 67 8.73 10.41 7.01
N GLU A 68 9.68 10.64 7.94
CA GLU A 68 10.73 9.67 8.26
C GLU A 68 10.17 8.43 8.96
N GLU A 69 9.33 8.60 9.97
CA GLU A 69 8.68 7.49 10.71
C GLU A 69 7.84 6.60 9.78
N ASP A 70 7.06 7.20 8.87
CA ASP A 70 6.25 6.46 7.90
C ASP A 70 7.13 5.61 6.96
N ALA A 71 8.24 6.18 6.50
CA ALA A 71 9.17 5.48 5.62
C ALA A 71 9.90 4.34 6.35
N VAL A 72 10.34 4.53 7.60
CA VAL A 72 10.97 3.48 8.41
C VAL A 72 10.02 2.29 8.57
N LYS A 73 8.74 2.54 8.89
CA LYS A 73 7.73 1.47 8.99
C LYS A 73 7.58 0.72 7.66
N GLY A 74 7.47 1.45 6.55
CA GLY A 74 7.41 0.86 5.21
C GLY A 74 8.63 0.01 4.89
N PHE A 75 9.84 0.58 4.98
CA PHE A 75 11.09 -0.13 4.68
C PHE A 75 11.25 -1.39 5.52
N ALA A 76 11.00 -1.30 6.82
CA ALA A 76 11.12 -2.42 7.73
C ALA A 76 10.14 -3.56 7.37
N MET A 77 8.88 -3.24 7.06
CA MET A 77 7.91 -4.24 6.60
C MET A 77 8.37 -4.92 5.30
N MET A 78 8.79 -4.15 4.30
CA MET A 78 9.18 -4.69 3.00
C MET A 78 10.44 -5.56 3.11
N LYS A 79 11.37 -5.22 4.01
CA LYS A 79 12.54 -6.05 4.33
C LYS A 79 12.15 -7.32 5.10
N ARG A 80 11.25 -7.22 6.08
CA ARG A 80 10.82 -8.36 6.91
C ARG A 80 10.09 -9.43 6.10
N TYR A 81 9.20 -9.02 5.20
CA TYR A 81 8.33 -9.93 4.45
C TYR A 81 8.81 -10.20 3.01
N GLY A 82 9.86 -9.50 2.58
CA GLY A 82 10.33 -9.49 1.19
C GLY A 82 9.35 -8.78 0.25
N PHE A 83 9.86 -8.17 -0.80
CA PHE A 83 9.03 -7.47 -1.79
C PHE A 83 9.73 -7.47 -3.15
N HIS A 84 8.99 -7.66 -4.25
CA HIS A 84 9.58 -7.71 -5.58
C HIS A 84 10.17 -6.37 -6.03
N GLN A 85 9.34 -5.33 -6.13
CA GLN A 85 9.78 -4.00 -6.55
C GLN A 85 8.85 -2.93 -5.98
N MET A 86 9.45 -1.88 -5.41
CA MET A 86 8.72 -0.73 -4.87
C MET A 86 8.80 0.46 -5.82
N ARG A 87 7.69 1.19 -5.95
CA ARG A 87 7.68 2.55 -6.50
C ARG A 87 7.27 3.56 -5.44
N HIS A 88 7.65 4.82 -5.68
CA HIS A 88 7.37 5.98 -4.82
C HIS A 88 8.02 5.95 -3.42
N ALA A 89 8.90 4.99 -3.15
CA ALA A 89 9.53 4.80 -1.85
C ALA A 89 10.42 5.96 -1.39
N PHE A 90 10.77 6.89 -2.29
CA PHE A 90 11.65 8.02 -2.02
C PHE A 90 11.10 9.31 -2.63
N GLY A 91 11.34 10.44 -1.94
CA GLY A 91 11.15 11.79 -2.48
C GLY A 91 9.72 12.32 -2.55
N PHE A 92 8.70 11.47 -2.74
CA PHE A 92 7.31 11.92 -2.84
C PHE A 92 6.69 12.35 -1.50
N LEU A 93 5.95 13.45 -1.53
CA LEU A 93 5.19 14.08 -0.45
C LEU A 93 3.75 14.34 -0.91
N LYS A 94 2.88 14.73 0.03
CA LYS A 94 1.49 15.15 -0.23
C LYS A 94 0.76 14.16 -1.15
N GLU A 95 0.67 12.92 -0.70
CA GLU A 95 -0.03 11.85 -1.42
C GLU A 95 0.45 11.68 -2.87
N LEU A 96 1.76 11.77 -3.09
CA LEU A 96 2.43 11.66 -4.40
C LEU A 96 2.29 12.88 -5.32
N ILE A 97 1.76 14.00 -4.84
CA ILE A 97 1.57 15.21 -5.64
C ILE A 97 2.86 16.04 -5.76
N SER A 98 3.72 16.01 -4.74
CA SER A 98 4.96 16.79 -4.74
C SER A 98 6.19 15.93 -4.52
N PHE A 99 7.35 16.46 -4.91
CA PHE A 99 8.64 15.78 -4.80
C PHE A 99 9.64 16.67 -4.06
N SER A 100 10.44 16.08 -3.17
CA SER A 100 11.50 16.76 -2.43
C SER A 100 12.80 15.98 -2.52
N VAL A 101 13.87 16.66 -2.95
CA VAL A 101 15.24 16.11 -2.98
C VAL A 101 15.75 15.84 -1.57
N ALA A 102 15.49 16.75 -0.61
CA ALA A 102 15.87 16.54 0.79
C ALA A 102 15.22 15.26 1.37
N LYS A 103 13.94 15.02 1.06
CA LYS A 103 13.25 13.77 1.42
C LYS A 103 13.89 12.56 0.75
N LEU A 104 14.15 12.63 -0.55
CA LEU A 104 14.81 11.55 -1.31
C LEU A 104 16.12 11.12 -0.65
N GLU A 105 17.02 12.07 -0.41
CA GLU A 105 18.34 11.80 0.17
C GLU A 105 18.24 11.22 1.57
N ARG A 106 17.38 11.81 2.42
CA ARG A 106 17.16 11.30 3.78
C ARG A 106 16.56 9.90 3.78
N HIS A 107 15.60 9.62 2.92
CA HIS A 107 14.99 8.28 2.83
C HIS A 107 15.92 7.23 2.24
N ILE A 108 16.87 7.60 1.36
CA ILE A 108 17.93 6.68 0.92
C ILE A 108 18.79 6.22 2.12
N ALA A 109 19.19 7.16 3.00
CA ALA A 109 19.92 6.82 4.21
C ALA A 109 19.10 5.93 5.15
N LEU A 110 17.85 6.34 5.44
CA LEU A 110 16.94 5.57 6.28
C LEU A 110 16.68 4.17 5.73
N CYS A 111 16.53 4.00 4.42
CA CYS A 111 16.36 2.68 3.81
C CYS A 111 17.57 1.78 4.06
N ARG A 112 18.80 2.30 4.08
CA ARG A 112 19.98 1.50 4.45
C ARG A 112 20.00 1.16 5.93
N GLU A 113 19.69 2.13 6.79
CA GLU A 113 19.72 2.02 8.25
C GLU A 113 18.60 1.12 8.81
N THR A 114 17.44 1.09 8.15
CA THR A 114 16.26 0.40 8.68
C THR A 114 16.40 -1.13 8.56
N GLY A 115 16.35 -1.85 9.67
CA GLY A 115 16.33 -3.32 9.70
C GLY A 115 14.90 -3.92 9.69
N PRO A 116 14.74 -5.21 9.34
CA PRO A 116 13.45 -5.90 9.38
C PRO A 116 12.83 -6.01 10.78
N GLU A 117 13.64 -5.97 11.83
CA GLU A 117 13.23 -5.98 13.24
C GLU A 117 12.47 -4.72 13.67
N GLN A 118 12.60 -3.62 12.91
CA GLN A 118 11.87 -2.37 13.15
C GLN A 118 10.46 -2.38 12.55
N ALA A 119 10.04 -3.49 11.94
CA ALA A 119 8.72 -3.59 11.31
C ALA A 119 7.65 -3.51 12.40
N PRO A 120 6.65 -2.62 12.26
CA PRO A 120 5.55 -2.55 13.22
C PRO A 120 4.81 -3.88 13.26
N GLU A 121 4.29 -4.22 14.44
CA GLU A 121 3.30 -5.29 14.52
C GLU A 121 2.05 -4.87 13.76
N TYR A 122 1.55 -5.76 12.91
CA TYR A 122 0.33 -5.55 12.16
C TYR A 122 -0.52 -6.81 12.22
N GLY A 123 -1.70 -6.70 12.81
CA GLY A 123 -2.68 -7.78 12.84
C GLY A 123 -3.27 -7.98 11.46
N ILE A 124 -3.03 -9.14 10.86
CA ILE A 124 -3.71 -9.54 9.62
C ILE A 124 -5.08 -10.08 10.03
N GLU A 125 -6.12 -9.50 9.45
CA GLU A 125 -7.49 -9.94 9.67
C GLU A 125 -7.68 -11.36 9.15
N ALA A 126 -8.50 -12.14 9.86
CA ALA A 126 -8.89 -13.46 9.40
C ALA A 126 -9.65 -13.36 8.07
N TYR A 127 -9.59 -14.43 7.28
CA TYR A 127 -10.37 -14.53 6.05
C TYR A 127 -11.87 -14.34 6.34
N ASP A 128 -12.50 -13.44 5.61
CA ASP A 128 -13.93 -13.16 5.70
C ASP A 128 -14.69 -13.84 4.54
N PRO A 129 -15.51 -14.87 4.81
CA PRO A 129 -16.32 -15.52 3.79
C PRO A 129 -17.29 -14.58 3.07
N GLU A 130 -17.83 -13.56 3.76
CA GLU A 130 -18.77 -12.58 3.16
C GLU A 130 -18.04 -11.63 2.20
N GLY A 131 -16.73 -11.41 2.40
CA GLY A 131 -15.93 -10.53 1.55
C GLY A 131 -15.86 -11.01 0.10
N PHE A 132 -15.81 -12.33 -0.12
CA PHE A 132 -15.84 -12.87 -1.48
C PHE A 132 -17.19 -12.67 -2.18
N GLU A 133 -18.29 -12.76 -1.43
CA GLU A 133 -19.63 -12.47 -1.98
C GLU A 133 -19.79 -10.98 -2.31
N ALA A 134 -19.22 -10.09 -1.49
CA ALA A 134 -19.17 -8.66 -1.80
C ALA A 134 -18.37 -8.39 -3.09
N ILE A 135 -17.22 -9.05 -3.28
CA ILE A 135 -16.41 -8.96 -4.51
C ILE A 135 -17.21 -9.41 -5.73
N LYS A 136 -17.89 -10.57 -5.66
CA LYS A 136 -18.70 -11.08 -6.78
C LYS A 136 -19.81 -10.10 -7.15
N ARG A 137 -20.57 -9.62 -6.17
CA ARG A 137 -21.71 -8.72 -6.40
C ARG A 137 -21.27 -7.38 -6.99
N ASN A 138 -20.13 -6.86 -6.56
CA ASN A 138 -19.57 -5.59 -7.05
C ASN A 138 -18.68 -5.75 -8.30
N GLY A 139 -18.55 -6.96 -8.85
CA GLY A 139 -17.53 -7.30 -9.85
C GLY A 139 -17.50 -6.35 -11.05
N SER A 140 -18.48 -6.47 -11.97
CA SER A 140 -18.51 -5.66 -13.20
C SER A 140 -19.13 -4.26 -13.01
N GLN A 141 -19.76 -4.01 -11.87
CA GLN A 141 -20.37 -2.73 -11.50
C GLN A 141 -19.96 -2.38 -10.07
N ALA A 142 -18.83 -1.70 -9.94
CA ALA A 142 -18.26 -1.40 -8.64
C ALA A 142 -19.10 -0.37 -7.87
N ASN A 143 -19.60 -0.75 -6.69
CA ASN A 143 -20.23 0.16 -5.72
C ASN A 143 -19.87 -0.22 -4.26
N TYR A 144 -18.58 -0.53 -4.02
CA TYR A 144 -18.12 -0.97 -2.70
C TYR A 144 -18.40 0.06 -1.57
N MET A 145 -18.50 1.36 -1.86
CA MET A 145 -18.75 2.38 -0.84
C MET A 145 -20.10 2.26 -0.16
N GLN A 146 -21.14 1.83 -0.90
CA GLN A 146 -22.50 1.69 -0.39
C GLN A 146 -22.84 0.25 -0.04
N ASP A 147 -21.87 -0.66 -0.17
CA ASP A 147 -22.08 -2.07 0.06
C ASP A 147 -22.26 -2.36 1.56
N ASP A 148 -23.28 -3.14 1.91
CA ASP A 148 -23.57 -3.51 3.30
C ASP A 148 -22.35 -4.12 4.01
N HIS A 149 -21.52 -4.89 3.28
CA HIS A 149 -20.30 -5.46 3.80
C HIS A 149 -19.29 -4.39 4.23
N THR A 150 -19.12 -3.35 3.40
CA THR A 150 -18.26 -2.20 3.72
C THR A 150 -18.81 -1.42 4.91
N LEU A 151 -20.12 -1.16 4.94
CA LEU A 151 -20.76 -0.43 6.04
C LEU A 151 -20.62 -1.18 7.37
N LYS A 152 -20.82 -2.50 7.37
CA LYS A 152 -20.64 -3.39 8.52
C LYS A 152 -19.20 -3.43 9.04
N ASN A 153 -18.22 -3.27 8.16
CA ASN A 153 -16.79 -3.38 8.48
C ASN A 153 -16.05 -2.03 8.56
N THR A 154 -16.75 -0.92 8.36
CA THR A 154 -16.18 0.42 8.50
C THR A 154 -15.61 0.61 9.90
N GLY A 155 -14.35 1.03 9.98
CA GLY A 155 -13.67 1.25 11.26
C GLY A 155 -13.21 -0.03 11.98
N LYS A 156 -13.25 -1.20 11.32
CA LYS A 156 -12.71 -2.47 11.86
C LYS A 156 -11.40 -2.87 11.17
N SER A 157 -11.31 -2.64 9.87
CA SER A 157 -10.20 -3.09 9.03
C SER A 157 -9.30 -1.93 8.57
N PHE A 158 -8.01 -2.21 8.36
CA PHE A 158 -7.03 -1.25 7.80
C PHE A 158 -6.95 0.10 8.54
N LEU A 159 -6.95 0.08 9.89
CA LEU A 159 -7.06 1.30 10.71
C LEU A 159 -5.77 2.09 10.92
N TYR A 160 -4.62 1.46 10.71
CA TYR A 160 -3.30 1.97 11.09
C TYR A 160 -2.40 2.19 9.90
#